data_AF-A0A835ELF1-F1
#
_entry.id   AF-A0A835ELF1-F1
#
_cell.length_a   1.000
_cell.length_b   1.000
_cell.length_c   1.000
_cell.angle_alpha   90.00
_cell.angle_beta   90.00
_cell.angle_gamma   90.00
#
_symmetry.space_group_name_H-M   'P 1'
#
loop_
_entity.id
_entity.type
_entity.pdbx_description
1 polymer ?
#
loop_
_entity_poly.entity_id
_entity_poly.type
_entity_poly.pdbx_seq_one_letter_code
_entity_poly.pdbx_strand_id
1 'polypeptide(L)'
;MSVQPQYSSNINCVSGCVYSLLSFCGPIITLWSTASTEATTAFHSWLNLLASALGCFAWLLFSLSQLHGEAGQIVGAAAVVVNAIGFAFYAMYIVIKLAAADYLGTMACSGVILVFFGAYISAILVSVYGPIKRESREALIISFVPFVLQIISQVIPLVTVCSLLWSMIFPPENQQRPEHINRRKGRKKKKVSNFGLSLFWVAYCSMIYEHDFFQLANDVGAVLALLSMFLYLVYTLRPHDMDYPPAPAEV
;
A
#
# COMPACT_ATOMS: atom_id res chain seq x y z
N MET A 1 -14.67 -37.73 9.18
CA MET A 1 -15.03 -36.43 9.78
C MET A 1 -13.80 -35.87 10.47
N SER A 2 -13.02 -35.04 9.81
CA SER A 2 -11.94 -34.26 10.43
C SER A 2 -12.40 -32.80 10.53
N VAL A 3 -12.99 -32.45 11.66
CA VAL A 3 -13.29 -31.07 12.02
C VAL A 3 -11.96 -30.43 12.41
N GLN A 4 -11.23 -29.85 11.45
CA GLN A 4 -10.14 -28.85 11.61
C GLN A 4 -9.66 -28.40 10.21
N PRO A 5 -10.20 -27.29 9.69
CA PRO A 5 -9.32 -26.19 9.24
C PRO A 5 -9.86 -24.77 9.52
N GLN A 6 -10.98 -24.62 10.23
CA GLN A 6 -11.67 -23.32 10.32
C GLN A 6 -11.09 -22.39 11.39
N TYR A 7 -10.56 -22.93 12.49
CA TYR A 7 -9.99 -22.13 13.60
C TYR A 7 -8.62 -21.52 13.28
N SER A 8 -7.75 -22.26 12.58
CA SER A 8 -6.44 -21.77 12.13
C SER A 8 -6.57 -20.65 11.09
N SER A 9 -7.58 -20.72 10.22
CA SER A 9 -7.84 -19.69 9.21
C SER A 9 -8.27 -18.36 9.85
N ASN A 10 -9.11 -18.42 10.89
CA ASN A 10 -9.61 -17.23 11.58
C ASN A 10 -8.52 -16.46 12.36
N ILE A 11 -7.62 -17.16 13.06
CA ILE A 11 -6.53 -16.50 13.82
C ILE A 11 -5.55 -15.80 12.88
N ASN A 12 -5.16 -16.47 11.78
CA ASN A 12 -4.28 -15.89 10.77
C ASN A 12 -4.93 -14.66 10.11
N CYS A 13 -6.22 -14.75 9.78
CA CYS A 13 -7.01 -13.63 9.26
C CYS A 13 -7.01 -12.42 10.20
N VAL A 14 -7.34 -12.61 11.49
CA VAL A 14 -7.36 -11.52 12.48
C VAL A 14 -5.99 -10.88 12.64
N SER A 15 -4.93 -11.68 12.71
CA SER A 15 -3.56 -11.16 12.87
C SER A 15 -3.13 -10.28 11.69
N GLY A 16 -3.42 -10.69 10.45
CA GLY A 16 -3.09 -9.90 9.25
C GLY A 16 -3.98 -8.67 9.09
N CYS A 17 -5.24 -8.73 9.54
CA CYS A 17 -6.12 -7.55 9.61
C CYS A 17 -5.58 -6.50 10.58
N VAL A 18 -5.22 -6.91 11.81
CA VAL A 18 -4.61 -6.00 12.81
C VAL A 18 -3.29 -5.44 12.28
N TYR A 19 -2.46 -6.27 11.64
CA TYR A 19 -1.21 -5.82 11.06
C TYR A 19 -1.42 -4.78 9.95
N SER A 20 -2.45 -4.97 9.11
CA SER A 20 -2.84 -4.02 8.07
C SER A 20 -3.28 -2.68 8.69
N LEU A 21 -4.14 -2.71 9.71
CA LEU A 21 -4.59 -1.50 10.41
C LEU A 21 -3.42 -0.71 11.01
N LEU A 22 -2.46 -1.38 11.65
CA LEU A 22 -1.26 -0.73 12.19
C LEU A 22 -0.43 -0.06 11.09
N SER A 23 -0.35 -0.68 9.91
CA SER A 23 0.34 -0.10 8.74
C SER A 23 -0.39 1.14 8.20
N PHE A 24 -1.72 1.10 8.15
CA PHE A 24 -2.56 2.23 7.70
C PHE A 24 -2.46 3.44 8.64
N CYS A 25 -2.27 3.21 9.94
CA CYS A 25 -2.06 4.27 10.93
C CYS A 25 -0.67 4.94 10.85
N GLY A 26 0.30 4.32 10.17
CA GLY A 26 1.70 4.81 10.10
C GLY A 26 1.86 6.30 9.73
N PRO A 27 1.21 6.81 8.66
CA PRO A 27 1.25 8.22 8.31
C PRO A 27 0.69 9.14 9.41
N ILE A 28 -0.41 8.76 10.06
CA ILE A 28 -1.06 9.55 11.11
C ILE A 28 -0.18 9.58 12.36
N ILE A 29 0.35 8.43 12.78
CA ILE A 29 1.27 8.35 13.91
C ILE A 29 2.50 9.22 13.66
N THR A 30 3.05 9.19 12.44
CA THR A 30 4.21 10.02 12.08
C THR A 30 3.84 11.52 12.11
N LEU A 31 2.69 11.89 11.58
CA LEU A 31 2.21 13.27 11.58
C LEU A 31 2.01 13.80 13.01
N TRP A 32 1.34 13.04 13.86
CA TRP A 32 1.14 13.41 15.28
C TRP A 32 2.45 13.46 16.06
N SER A 33 3.37 12.52 15.81
CA SER A 33 4.65 12.47 16.53
C SER A 33 5.60 13.60 16.13
N THR A 34 5.49 14.11 14.91
CA THR A 34 6.40 15.13 14.37
C THR A 34 5.77 16.52 14.30
N ALA A 35 4.44 16.62 14.41
CA ALA A 35 3.66 17.83 14.16
C ALA A 35 4.02 18.53 12.82
N SER A 36 4.59 17.80 11.86
CA SER A 36 5.16 18.35 10.63
C SER A 36 4.78 17.51 9.41
N THR A 37 4.11 18.15 8.46
CA THR A 37 3.75 17.55 7.17
C THR A 37 4.97 17.33 6.29
N GLU A 38 6.02 18.14 6.42
CA GLU A 38 7.31 17.96 5.74
C GLU A 38 8.04 16.71 6.25
N ALA A 39 8.17 16.57 7.57
CA ALA A 39 8.76 15.40 8.19
C ALA A 39 7.99 14.13 7.80
N THR A 40 6.66 14.19 7.80
CA THR A 40 5.83 13.07 7.38
C THR A 40 6.00 12.75 5.89
N THR A 41 6.15 13.77 5.04
CA THR A 41 6.43 13.59 3.59
C THR A 41 7.75 12.86 3.35
N ALA A 42 8.74 13.08 4.21
CA ALA A 42 10.01 12.37 4.13
C ALA A 42 9.89 10.86 4.41
N PHE A 43 8.89 10.42 5.19
CA PHE A 43 8.63 8.99 5.47
C PHE A 43 7.50 8.41 4.59
N HIS A 44 6.54 9.24 4.20
CA HIS A 44 5.35 8.93 3.43
C HIS A 44 5.19 9.95 2.30
N SER A 45 5.94 9.74 1.22
CA SER A 45 5.84 10.59 0.03
C SER A 45 4.44 10.52 -0.58
N TRP A 46 4.05 11.57 -1.31
CA TRP A 46 2.76 11.62 -2.02
C TRP A 46 2.50 10.38 -2.87
N LEU A 47 3.49 9.96 -3.66
CA LEU A 47 3.40 8.77 -4.49
C LEU A 47 3.16 7.49 -3.69
N ASN A 48 3.84 7.31 -2.55
CA ASN A 48 3.64 6.12 -1.71
C ASN A 48 2.25 6.09 -1.04
N LEU A 49 1.69 7.25 -0.73
CA LEU A 49 0.35 7.35 -0.17
C LEU A 49 -0.72 7.09 -1.21
N LEU A 50 -0.57 7.65 -2.40
CA LEU A 50 -1.42 7.35 -3.56
C LEU A 50 -1.39 5.86 -3.89
N ALA A 51 -0.19 5.26 -3.94
CA ALA A 51 -0.03 3.84 -4.15
C ALA A 51 -0.76 3.00 -3.08
N SER A 52 -0.64 3.38 -1.81
CA SER A 52 -1.31 2.65 -0.72
C SER A 52 -2.84 2.80 -0.79
N ALA A 53 -3.33 4.00 -1.09
CA ALA A 53 -4.76 4.25 -1.32
C ALA A 53 -5.30 3.45 -2.52
N LEU A 54 -4.56 3.41 -3.64
CA LEU A 54 -4.91 2.62 -4.83
C LEU A 54 -4.97 1.13 -4.51
N GLY A 55 -4.02 0.61 -3.72
CA GLY A 55 -4.02 -0.79 -3.29
C GLY A 55 -5.22 -1.14 -2.42
N CYS A 56 -5.52 -0.32 -1.40
CA CYS A 56 -6.73 -0.51 -0.59
C CYS A 56 -7.99 -0.41 -1.43
N PHE A 57 -8.06 0.54 -2.37
CA PHE A 57 -9.22 0.69 -3.23
C PHE A 57 -9.39 -0.51 -4.18
N ALA A 58 -8.31 -1.02 -4.76
CA ALA A 58 -8.32 -2.22 -5.58
C ALA A 58 -8.88 -3.43 -4.79
N TRP A 59 -8.35 -3.65 -3.60
CA TRP A 59 -8.83 -4.72 -2.71
C TRP A 59 -10.29 -4.53 -2.29
N LEU A 60 -10.73 -3.30 -2.04
CA LEU A 60 -12.12 -2.99 -1.70
C LEU A 60 -13.06 -3.33 -2.87
N LEU A 61 -12.76 -2.87 -4.08
CA LEU A 61 -13.55 -3.15 -5.28
C LEU A 61 -13.64 -4.65 -5.55
N PHE A 62 -12.50 -5.33 -5.47
CA PHE A 62 -12.42 -6.77 -5.69
C PHE A 62 -13.25 -7.54 -4.65
N SER A 63 -13.00 -7.28 -3.37
CA SER A 63 -13.70 -7.97 -2.28
C SER A 63 -15.20 -7.71 -2.27
N LEU A 64 -15.66 -6.52 -2.66
CA LEU A 64 -17.08 -6.23 -2.86
C LEU A 64 -17.68 -7.05 -4.02
N SER A 65 -16.96 -7.19 -5.12
CA SER A 65 -17.43 -7.98 -6.29
C SER A 65 -17.51 -9.49 -6.00
N GLN A 66 -16.72 -9.97 -5.04
CA GLN A 66 -16.64 -11.38 -4.65
C GLN A 66 -17.37 -11.69 -3.33
N LEU A 67 -18.05 -10.70 -2.74
CA LEU A 67 -18.57 -10.78 -1.36
C LEU A 67 -19.65 -11.85 -1.18
N HIS A 68 -20.45 -12.13 -2.21
CA HIS A 68 -21.58 -13.06 -2.11
C HIS A 68 -21.29 -14.34 -2.90
N GLY A 69 -20.97 -15.40 -2.18
CA GLY A 69 -20.77 -16.74 -2.72
C GLY A 69 -22.09 -17.47 -3.02
N GLU A 70 -21.98 -18.75 -3.38
CA GLU A 70 -23.13 -19.61 -3.63
C GLU A 70 -24.14 -19.58 -2.46
N ALA A 71 -25.43 -19.60 -2.77
CA ALA A 71 -26.53 -19.51 -1.80
C ALA A 71 -26.57 -18.22 -0.94
N GLY A 72 -25.82 -17.16 -1.31
CA GLY A 72 -25.85 -15.87 -0.61
C GLY A 72 -24.99 -15.81 0.65
N GLN A 73 -24.10 -16.78 0.86
CA GLN A 73 -23.12 -16.74 1.94
C GLN A 73 -22.13 -15.58 1.73
N ILE A 74 -21.81 -14.87 2.81
CA ILE A 74 -20.85 -13.76 2.80
C ILE A 74 -19.43 -14.36 2.86
N VAL A 75 -18.62 -14.09 1.85
CA VAL A 75 -17.24 -14.58 1.73
C VAL A 75 -16.27 -13.40 1.75
N GLY A 76 -15.26 -13.48 2.61
CA GLY A 76 -14.17 -12.51 2.60
C GLY A 76 -14.51 -11.11 3.13
N ALA A 77 -15.54 -10.97 3.99
CA ALA A 77 -15.93 -9.70 4.60
C ALA A 77 -14.77 -8.95 5.30
N ALA A 78 -13.78 -9.68 5.84
CA ALA A 78 -12.60 -9.08 6.45
C ALA A 78 -11.81 -8.21 5.44
N ALA A 79 -11.71 -8.63 4.17
CA ALA A 79 -11.05 -7.85 3.13
C ALA A 79 -11.80 -6.56 2.82
N VAL A 80 -13.14 -6.61 2.77
CA VAL A 80 -13.99 -5.41 2.57
C VAL A 80 -13.75 -4.41 3.71
N VAL A 81 -13.90 -4.86 4.96
CA VAL A 81 -13.80 -3.99 6.13
C VAL A 81 -12.41 -3.37 6.26
N VAL A 82 -11.37 -4.19 6.20
CA VAL A 82 -9.99 -3.71 6.40
C VAL A 82 -9.58 -2.74 5.30
N ASN A 83 -9.92 -3.03 4.04
CA ASN A 83 -9.52 -2.16 2.93
C ASN A 83 -10.40 -0.91 2.82
N ALA A 84 -11.67 -0.94 3.26
CA ALA A 84 -12.47 0.26 3.43
C ALA A 84 -11.86 1.20 4.48
N ILE A 85 -11.46 0.66 5.64
CA ILE A 85 -10.79 1.44 6.70
C ILE A 85 -9.45 1.99 6.19
N GLY A 86 -8.65 1.16 5.53
CA GLY A 86 -7.37 1.57 4.95
C GLY A 86 -7.53 2.68 3.92
N PHE A 87 -8.49 2.55 3.01
CA PHE A 87 -8.81 3.59 2.03
C PHE A 87 -9.22 4.89 2.72
N ALA A 88 -10.08 4.83 3.74
CA ALA A 88 -10.49 6.01 4.51
C ALA A 88 -9.32 6.70 5.22
N PHE A 89 -8.41 5.94 5.84
CA PHE A 89 -7.22 6.53 6.49
C PHE A 89 -6.27 7.19 5.49
N TYR A 90 -5.98 6.53 4.36
CA TYR A 90 -5.11 7.13 3.35
C TYR A 90 -5.78 8.32 2.66
N ALA A 91 -7.09 8.27 2.43
CA ALA A 91 -7.88 9.39 1.93
C ALA A 91 -7.82 10.60 2.86
N MET A 92 -8.10 10.38 4.15
CA MET A 92 -8.02 11.41 5.18
C MET A 92 -6.63 12.04 5.21
N TYR A 93 -5.58 11.22 5.16
CA TYR A 93 -4.21 11.72 5.16
C TYR A 93 -3.89 12.55 3.91
N ILE A 94 -4.31 12.11 2.73
CA ILE A 94 -4.17 12.86 1.47
C ILE A 94 -4.84 14.24 1.60
N VAL A 95 -6.03 14.31 2.17
CA VAL A 95 -6.76 15.57 2.39
C VAL A 95 -6.05 16.47 3.40
N ILE A 96 -5.63 15.95 4.56
CA ILE A 96 -4.90 16.72 5.58
C ILE A 96 -3.61 17.29 4.98
N LYS A 97 -2.88 16.47 4.25
CA LYS A 97 -1.62 16.88 3.63
C LYS A 97 -1.83 17.91 2.53
N LEU A 98 -2.96 17.86 1.82
CA LEU A 98 -3.32 18.87 0.82
C LEU A 98 -3.72 20.18 1.48
N ALA A 99 -4.50 20.14 2.56
CA ALA A 99 -4.88 21.33 3.32
C ALA A 99 -3.67 22.05 3.92
N ALA A 100 -2.62 21.31 4.27
CA ALA A 100 -1.37 21.86 4.80
C ALA A 100 -0.34 22.22 3.73
N ALA A 101 -0.55 21.81 2.48
CA ALA A 101 0.29 22.22 1.37
C ALA A 101 -0.33 23.49 0.78
N ASP A 102 0.30 24.65 0.99
CA ASP A 102 -0.15 25.95 0.44
C ASP A 102 -0.13 26.01 -1.11
N TYR A 103 -0.06 24.86 -1.79
CA TYR A 103 -0.02 24.71 -3.25
C TYR A 103 -0.71 23.42 -3.72
N LEU A 104 -1.71 23.57 -4.61
CA LEU A 104 -2.36 22.46 -5.33
C LEU A 104 -1.54 22.05 -6.56
N GLY A 105 -0.56 21.18 -6.37
CA GLY A 105 0.12 20.50 -7.47
C GLY A 105 -0.70 19.36 -8.07
N THR A 106 -0.33 18.90 -9.28
CA THR A 106 -1.01 17.80 -10.00
C THR A 106 -1.22 16.55 -9.13
N MET A 107 -0.22 16.17 -8.32
CA MET A 107 -0.30 15.01 -7.42
C MET A 107 -1.36 15.17 -6.32
N ALA A 108 -1.53 16.40 -5.84
CA ALA A 108 -2.53 16.77 -4.85
C ALA A 108 -3.94 16.61 -5.45
N CYS A 109 -4.13 17.12 -6.67
CA CYS A 109 -5.37 16.96 -7.43
C CYS A 109 -5.70 15.49 -7.73
N SER A 110 -4.72 14.69 -8.15
CA SER A 110 -4.92 13.25 -8.39
C SER A 110 -5.35 12.51 -7.13
N GLY A 111 -4.82 12.88 -5.96
CA GLY A 111 -5.24 12.31 -4.68
C GLY A 111 -6.69 12.63 -4.33
N VAL A 112 -7.11 13.88 -4.51
CA VAL A 112 -8.51 14.29 -4.27
C VAL A 112 -9.46 13.55 -5.19
N ILE A 113 -9.14 13.49 -6.49
CA ILE A 113 -9.95 12.75 -7.47
C ILE A 113 -10.06 11.29 -7.06
N LEU A 114 -8.94 10.63 -6.69
CA LEU A 114 -8.96 9.25 -6.24
C LEU A 114 -9.88 9.03 -5.04
N VAL A 115 -9.85 9.92 -4.05
CA VAL A 115 -10.67 9.82 -2.84
C VAL A 115 -12.15 9.92 -3.16
N PHE A 116 -12.57 10.99 -3.84
CA PHE A 116 -13.99 11.23 -4.12
C PHE A 116 -14.54 10.23 -5.14
N PHE A 117 -13.79 9.95 -6.21
CA PHE A 117 -14.20 8.98 -7.22
C PHE A 117 -14.23 7.56 -6.67
N GLY A 118 -13.24 7.19 -5.85
CA GLY A 118 -13.19 5.87 -5.23
C GLY A 118 -14.33 5.64 -4.24
N ALA A 119 -14.65 6.64 -3.40
CA ALA A 119 -15.80 6.59 -2.51
C ALA A 119 -17.12 6.48 -3.30
N TYR A 120 -17.27 7.25 -4.38
CA TYR A 120 -18.44 7.22 -5.25
C TYR A 120 -18.64 5.86 -5.94
N ILE A 121 -17.59 5.29 -6.55
CA ILE A 121 -17.66 3.95 -7.17
C ILE A 121 -18.04 2.90 -6.11
N SER A 122 -17.40 2.93 -4.94
CA SER A 122 -17.70 1.98 -3.86
C SER A 122 -19.17 2.06 -3.45
N ALA A 123 -19.69 3.28 -3.32
CA ALA A 123 -21.10 3.51 -3.01
C ALA A 123 -22.03 2.99 -4.12
N ILE A 124 -21.71 3.20 -5.40
CA ILE A 124 -22.48 2.65 -6.53
C ILE A 124 -22.50 1.13 -6.49
N LEU A 125 -21.35 0.49 -6.30
CA LEU A 125 -21.27 -0.98 -6.27
C LEU A 125 -22.16 -1.56 -5.17
N VAL A 126 -22.18 -0.93 -3.99
CA VAL A 126 -23.02 -1.37 -2.88
C VAL A 126 -24.50 -1.06 -3.10
N SER A 127 -24.83 0.12 -3.64
CA SER A 127 -26.22 0.63 -3.70
C SER A 127 -26.98 0.28 -4.98
N VAL A 128 -26.32 0.28 -6.13
CA VAL A 128 -26.97 0.09 -7.45
C VAL A 128 -26.95 -1.37 -7.87
N TYR A 129 -25.82 -2.05 -7.70
CA TYR A 129 -25.67 -3.44 -8.13
C TYR A 129 -26.13 -4.44 -7.06
N GLY A 130 -26.30 -4.00 -5.81
CA GLY A 130 -26.71 -4.88 -4.71
C GLY A 130 -25.72 -6.05 -4.52
N PRO A 131 -26.18 -7.21 -4.04
CA PRO A 131 -25.33 -8.39 -3.90
C PRO A 131 -24.86 -8.93 -5.25
N ILE A 132 -23.66 -8.51 -5.68
CA ILE A 132 -23.01 -9.08 -6.86
C ILE A 132 -22.65 -10.53 -6.54
N LYS A 133 -23.18 -11.47 -7.33
CA LYS A 133 -22.85 -12.89 -7.21
C LYS A 133 -21.44 -13.11 -7.75
N ARG A 134 -20.62 -13.81 -6.97
CA ARG A 134 -19.22 -14.13 -7.28
C ARG A 134 -19.00 -14.70 -8.69
N GLU A 135 -19.87 -15.61 -9.12
CA GLU A 135 -19.78 -16.31 -10.41
C GLU A 135 -20.35 -15.52 -11.60
N SER A 136 -20.84 -14.30 -11.35
CA SER A 136 -21.48 -13.52 -12.40
C SER A 136 -20.44 -12.95 -13.37
N ARG A 137 -20.86 -12.76 -14.63
CA ARG A 137 -20.00 -12.14 -15.66
C ARG A 137 -19.62 -10.71 -15.26
N GLU A 138 -20.51 -10.02 -14.56
CA GLU A 138 -20.30 -8.67 -14.02
C GLU A 138 -19.19 -8.67 -12.98
N ALA A 139 -19.14 -9.65 -12.07
CA ALA A 139 -18.06 -9.78 -11.08
C ALA A 139 -16.69 -9.92 -11.75
N LEU A 140 -16.60 -10.73 -12.82
CA LEU A 140 -15.37 -10.90 -13.60
C LEU A 140 -14.93 -9.62 -14.32
N ILE A 141 -15.87 -8.89 -14.94
CA ILE A 141 -15.60 -7.61 -15.61
C ILE A 141 -15.14 -6.57 -14.59
N ILE A 142 -15.83 -6.48 -13.45
CA ILE A 142 -15.50 -5.55 -12.36
C ILE A 142 -14.12 -5.88 -11.80
N SER A 143 -13.73 -7.17 -11.73
CA SER A 143 -12.43 -7.63 -11.21
C SER A 143 -11.22 -7.24 -12.07
N PHE A 144 -11.43 -6.82 -13.33
CA PHE A 144 -10.33 -6.31 -14.16
C PHE A 144 -9.81 -4.92 -13.71
N VAL A 145 -10.70 -4.05 -13.24
CA VAL A 145 -10.32 -2.73 -12.72
C VAL A 145 -9.39 -2.83 -11.49
N PRO A 146 -9.73 -3.59 -10.42
CA PRO A 146 -8.85 -3.75 -9.28
C PRO A 146 -7.57 -4.48 -9.66
N PHE A 147 -7.56 -5.38 -10.64
CA PHE A 147 -6.32 -5.95 -11.17
C PHE A 147 -5.33 -4.86 -11.63
N VAL A 148 -5.78 -3.93 -12.49
CA VAL A 148 -4.93 -2.83 -12.98
C VAL A 148 -4.49 -1.92 -11.85
N LEU A 149 -5.40 -1.53 -10.96
CA LEU A 149 -5.10 -0.68 -9.82
C LEU A 149 -4.08 -1.33 -8.87
N GLN A 150 -4.19 -2.64 -8.66
CA GLN A 150 -3.26 -3.40 -7.83
C GLN A 150 -1.86 -3.42 -8.44
N ILE A 151 -1.72 -3.62 -9.75
CA ILE A 151 -0.41 -3.53 -10.42
C ILE A 151 0.19 -2.13 -10.27
N ILE A 152 -0.58 -1.07 -10.57
CA ILE A 152 -0.12 0.32 -10.43
C ILE A 152 0.34 0.61 -9.00
N SER A 153 -0.41 0.14 -8.00
CA SER A 153 -0.09 0.32 -6.58
C SER A 153 1.27 -0.26 -6.17
N GLN A 154 1.75 -1.29 -6.86
CA GLN A 154 3.02 -1.96 -6.54
C GLN A 154 4.19 -1.46 -7.40
N VAL A 155 3.92 -0.97 -8.62
CA VAL A 155 4.93 -0.35 -9.49
C VAL A 155 5.43 0.96 -8.90
N ILE A 156 4.56 1.80 -8.33
CA ILE A 156 4.95 3.10 -7.76
C ILE A 156 6.03 2.96 -6.66
N PRO A 157 5.86 2.09 -5.63
CA PRO A 157 6.89 1.84 -4.63
C PRO A 157 8.20 1.28 -5.17
N LEU A 158 8.18 0.58 -6.31
CA LEU A 158 9.38 0.08 -6.96
C LEU A 158 10.14 1.22 -7.64
N VAL A 159 9.46 2.03 -8.47
CA VAL A 159 10.06 3.17 -9.17
C VAL A 159 10.72 4.13 -8.19
N THR A 160 10.06 4.42 -7.05
CA THR A 160 10.64 5.29 -6.02
C THR A 160 11.95 4.75 -5.41
N VAL A 161 12.11 3.43 -5.29
CA VAL A 161 13.36 2.81 -4.82
C VAL A 161 14.42 2.82 -5.91
N CYS A 162 14.04 2.57 -7.17
CA CYS A 162 14.96 2.66 -8.30
C CYS A 162 15.54 4.08 -8.45
N SER A 163 14.73 5.13 -8.29
CA SER A 163 15.22 6.51 -8.31
C SER A 163 16.21 6.81 -7.17
N LEU A 164 15.99 6.24 -5.97
CA LEU A 164 16.94 6.36 -4.86
C LEU A 164 18.27 5.70 -5.16
N LEU A 165 18.26 4.51 -5.79
CA LEU A 165 19.48 3.84 -6.23
C LEU A 165 20.18 4.60 -7.36
N TRP A 166 19.42 5.20 -8.28
CA TRP A 166 19.99 6.03 -9.34
C TRP A 166 20.74 7.24 -8.76
N SER A 167 20.14 7.90 -7.75
CA SER A 167 20.79 9.01 -7.05
C SER A 167 22.05 8.62 -6.26
N MET A 168 22.29 7.32 -6.05
CA MET A 168 23.54 6.82 -5.44
C MET A 168 24.67 6.61 -6.45
N ILE A 169 24.32 6.41 -7.72
CA ILE A 169 25.29 6.31 -8.83
C ILE A 169 25.68 7.73 -9.27
N PHE A 170 24.72 8.66 -9.24
CA PHE A 170 24.89 10.07 -9.58
C PHE A 170 24.47 10.96 -8.40
N PRO A 171 25.34 11.15 -7.40
CA PRO A 171 25.00 11.95 -6.22
C PRO A 171 24.77 13.43 -6.60
N PRO A 172 23.69 14.07 -6.12
CA PRO A 172 23.53 15.51 -6.26
C PRO A 172 24.58 16.25 -5.42
N GLU A 173 25.08 17.39 -5.91
CA GLU A 173 26.23 18.13 -5.33
C GLU A 173 26.05 18.61 -3.87
N ASN A 174 24.84 18.59 -3.31
CA ASN A 174 24.57 19.19 -2.00
C ASN A 174 24.70 18.22 -0.81
N GLN A 175 25.62 18.57 0.08
CA GLN A 175 25.96 17.93 1.34
C GLN A 175 24.85 18.06 2.41
N GLN A 176 23.85 17.18 2.44
CA GLN A 176 22.96 17.04 3.60
C GLN A 176 23.35 15.80 4.43
N ARG A 177 24.21 16.03 5.43
CA ARG A 177 24.97 15.01 6.19
C ARG A 177 24.27 14.37 7.41
N PRO A 178 23.32 14.98 8.17
CA PRO A 178 22.79 14.36 9.39
C PRO A 178 21.42 13.66 9.26
N GLU A 179 20.50 14.14 8.42
CA GLU A 179 19.10 13.63 8.38
C GLU A 179 18.97 12.23 7.75
N HIS A 180 20.03 11.73 7.10
CA HIS A 180 19.98 10.54 6.27
C HIS A 180 20.02 9.22 7.06
N ILE A 181 20.71 9.19 8.21
CA ILE A 181 21.03 7.97 8.95
C ILE A 181 19.79 7.37 9.65
N ASN A 182 19.02 8.21 10.35
CA ASN A 182 17.79 7.77 11.01
C ASN A 182 16.65 7.46 10.02
N ARG A 183 16.64 8.13 8.85
CA ARG A 183 15.69 7.84 7.75
C ARG A 183 15.93 6.45 7.12
N ARG A 184 17.17 5.97 7.00
CA ARG A 184 17.52 4.63 6.47
C ARG A 184 16.91 3.49 7.30
N LYS A 185 17.04 3.55 8.64
CA LYS A 185 16.55 2.49 9.54
C LYS A 185 15.01 2.38 9.56
N GLY A 186 14.30 3.52 9.62
CA GLY A 186 12.84 3.54 9.63
C GLY A 186 12.22 3.02 8.34
N ARG A 187 12.78 3.42 7.18
CA ARG A 187 12.33 2.95 5.87
C ARG A 187 12.60 1.45 5.63
N LYS A 188 13.67 0.88 6.21
CA LYS A 188 13.95 -0.58 6.15
C LYS A 188 12.84 -1.39 6.81
N LYS A 189 12.46 -1.03 8.05
CA LYS A 189 11.37 -1.70 8.78
C LYS A 189 10.06 -1.63 8.00
N LYS A 190 9.76 -0.47 7.40
CA LYS A 190 8.57 -0.27 6.56
C LYS A 190 8.55 -1.16 5.32
N LYS A 191 9.69 -1.32 4.63
CA LYS A 191 9.75 -2.17 3.41
C LYS A 191 9.61 -3.66 3.71
N VAL A 192 10.21 -4.15 4.80
CA VAL A 192 10.01 -5.52 5.29
C VAL A 192 8.54 -5.74 5.68
N SER A 193 7.95 -4.76 6.38
CA SER A 193 6.53 -4.81 6.76
C SER A 193 5.61 -4.87 5.54
N ASN A 194 5.86 -4.05 4.53
CA ASN A 194 5.07 -4.05 3.29
C ASN A 194 5.15 -5.39 2.55
N PHE A 195 6.32 -6.03 2.50
CA PHE A 195 6.46 -7.36 1.92
C PHE A 195 5.66 -8.41 2.71
N GLY A 196 5.76 -8.40 4.05
CA GLY A 196 4.97 -9.29 4.91
C GLY A 196 3.46 -9.12 4.72
N LEU A 197 2.98 -7.88 4.60
CA LEU A 197 1.58 -7.59 4.27
C LEU A 197 1.19 -8.12 2.90
N SER A 198 2.05 -7.96 1.89
CA SER A 198 1.78 -8.48 0.55
C SER A 198 1.66 -10.01 0.55
N LEU A 199 2.54 -10.71 1.27
CA LEU A 199 2.45 -12.17 1.40
C LEU A 199 1.17 -12.61 2.13
N PHE A 200 0.79 -11.91 3.20
CA PHE A 200 -0.46 -12.18 3.90
C PHE A 200 -1.65 -12.06 2.95
N TRP A 201 -1.74 -10.97 2.18
CA TRP A 201 -2.85 -10.73 1.26
C TRP A 201 -2.85 -11.68 0.07
N VAL A 202 -1.69 -12.12 -0.43
CA VAL A 202 -1.57 -13.22 -1.42
C VAL A 202 -2.17 -14.51 -0.87
N ALA A 203 -1.75 -14.91 0.33
CA ALA A 203 -2.23 -16.14 0.96
C ALA A 203 -3.73 -16.06 1.26
N TYR A 204 -4.20 -14.91 1.76
CA TYR A 204 -5.62 -14.66 2.00
C TYR A 204 -6.42 -14.77 0.70
N CYS A 205 -5.93 -14.18 -0.39
CA CYS A 205 -6.59 -14.26 -1.69
C CYS A 205 -6.75 -15.71 -2.15
N SER A 206 -5.68 -16.50 -2.05
CA SER A 206 -5.66 -17.89 -2.51
C SER A 206 -6.54 -18.81 -1.66
N MET A 207 -6.75 -18.48 -0.38
CA MET A 207 -7.54 -19.29 0.54
C MET A 207 -9.03 -18.96 0.49
N ILE A 208 -9.39 -17.71 0.18
CA ILE A 208 -10.76 -17.20 0.34
C ILE A 208 -11.43 -16.95 -1.02
N TYR A 209 -10.68 -16.48 -2.01
CA TYR A 209 -11.19 -16.13 -3.33
C TYR A 209 -10.80 -17.17 -4.39
N GLU A 210 -11.40 -17.04 -5.57
CA GLU A 210 -11.17 -17.98 -6.66
C GLU A 210 -9.94 -17.50 -7.41
N HIS A 211 -9.16 -18.41 -7.96
CA HIS A 211 -7.93 -18.08 -8.67
C HIS A 211 -8.25 -17.32 -9.96
N ASP A 212 -8.29 -15.99 -9.85
CA ASP A 212 -8.62 -15.07 -10.93
C ASP A 212 -7.45 -14.11 -11.23
N PHE A 213 -7.68 -13.17 -12.15
CA PHE A 213 -6.69 -12.17 -12.53
C PHE A 213 -6.19 -11.37 -11.32
N PHE A 214 -7.02 -11.17 -10.29
CA PHE A 214 -6.63 -10.40 -9.11
C PHE A 214 -5.64 -11.16 -8.21
N GLN A 215 -5.74 -12.48 -8.11
CA GLN A 215 -4.69 -13.31 -7.50
C GLN A 215 -3.35 -13.08 -8.20
N LEU A 216 -3.32 -13.14 -9.54
CA LEU A 216 -2.11 -12.92 -10.32
C LEU A 216 -1.50 -11.53 -10.05
N ALA A 217 -2.32 -10.48 -9.94
CA ALA A 217 -1.82 -9.15 -9.57
C ALA A 217 -1.21 -9.11 -8.16
N ASN A 218 -1.74 -9.87 -7.21
CA ASN A 218 -1.17 -9.97 -5.87
C ASN A 218 0.14 -10.76 -5.85
N ASP A 219 0.24 -11.83 -6.64
CA ASP A 219 1.47 -12.61 -6.79
C ASP A 219 2.58 -11.75 -7.40
N VAL A 220 2.28 -11.08 -8.51
CA VAL A 220 3.19 -10.10 -9.12
C VAL A 220 3.53 -9.00 -8.12
N GLY A 221 2.54 -8.48 -7.41
CA GLY A 221 2.72 -7.48 -6.37
C GLY A 221 3.68 -7.90 -5.27
N ALA A 222 3.58 -9.15 -4.79
CA ALA A 222 4.48 -9.69 -3.79
C ALA A 222 5.92 -9.83 -4.31
N VAL A 223 6.10 -10.22 -5.58
CA VAL A 223 7.42 -10.23 -6.23
C VAL A 223 7.99 -8.81 -6.35
N LEU A 224 7.19 -7.82 -6.74
CA LEU A 224 7.62 -6.42 -6.80
C LEU A 224 7.96 -5.87 -5.41
N ALA A 225 7.19 -6.24 -4.38
CA ALA A 225 7.45 -5.87 -2.99
C ALA A 225 8.73 -6.50 -2.46
N LEU A 226 9.00 -7.78 -2.80
CA LEU A 226 10.25 -8.47 -2.49
C LEU A 226 11.44 -7.77 -3.14
N LEU A 227 11.33 -7.47 -4.44
CA LEU A 227 12.36 -6.75 -5.17
C LEU A 227 12.62 -5.37 -4.56
N SER A 228 11.55 -4.62 -4.24
CA SER A 228 11.64 -3.32 -3.56
C SER A 228 12.34 -3.43 -2.20
N MET A 229 12.02 -4.47 -1.41
CA MET A 229 12.67 -4.75 -0.14
C MET A 229 14.15 -5.07 -0.32
N PHE A 230 14.50 -5.93 -1.27
CA PHE A 230 15.88 -6.31 -1.56
C PHE A 230 16.72 -5.11 -1.99
N LEU A 231 16.24 -4.34 -2.96
CA LEU A 231 16.88 -3.12 -3.43
C LEU A 231 17.08 -2.10 -2.30
N TYR A 232 16.10 -1.97 -1.40
CA TYR A 232 16.22 -1.10 -0.24
C TYR A 232 17.23 -1.63 0.79
N LEU A 233 17.33 -2.94 0.95
CA LEU A 233 18.30 -3.57 1.82
C LEU A 233 19.72 -3.31 1.32
N VAL A 234 19.97 -3.48 0.01
CA VAL A 234 21.23 -3.09 -0.64
C VAL A 234 21.57 -1.62 -0.40
N TYR A 235 20.60 -0.72 -0.63
CA TYR A 235 20.74 0.71 -0.37
C TYR A 235 21.15 1.00 1.09
N THR A 236 20.52 0.34 2.07
CA THR A 236 20.78 0.61 3.49
C THR A 236 22.08 0.00 4.03
N LEU A 237 22.56 -1.09 3.43
CA LEU A 237 23.81 -1.76 3.84
C LEU A 237 25.06 -1.16 3.18
N ARG A 238 24.91 -0.25 2.21
CA ARG A 238 26.05 0.42 1.56
C ARG A 238 26.86 1.24 2.60
N PRO A 239 28.20 1.12 2.63
CA PRO A 239 29.07 1.90 3.53
C PRO A 239 28.90 3.41 3.29
N HIS A 240 28.81 4.18 4.38
CA HIS A 240 28.54 5.62 4.34
C HIS A 240 29.66 6.44 3.70
N ASP A 241 30.89 5.93 3.79
CA ASP A 241 32.13 6.58 3.37
C ASP A 241 32.26 6.65 1.84
N MET A 242 31.44 5.86 1.13
CA MET A 242 31.34 5.83 -0.34
C MET A 242 30.37 6.90 -0.87
N ASP A 243 29.45 7.41 -0.04
CA ASP A 243 28.47 8.43 -0.44
C ASP A 243 28.96 9.85 -0.08
N TYR A 244 29.92 9.98 0.85
CA TYR A 244 30.47 11.28 1.29
C TYR A 244 31.97 11.14 1.63
N PRO A 245 32.88 11.71 0.82
CA PRO A 245 34.29 11.79 1.22
C PRO A 245 34.42 12.60 2.52
N PRO A 246 35.44 12.33 3.36
CA PRO A 246 35.67 13.08 4.59
C PRO A 246 35.78 14.58 4.30
N ALA A 247 35.33 15.42 5.24
CA ALA A 247 35.50 16.87 5.08
C ALA A 247 37.00 17.15 4.87
N PRO A 248 37.37 18.07 3.95
CA PRO A 248 38.77 18.44 3.79
C PRO A 248 39.30 18.88 5.14
N ALA A 249 40.48 18.37 5.51
CA ALA A 249 41.16 18.80 6.73
C ALA A 249 41.34 20.32 6.65
N GLU A 250 40.86 21.03 7.67
CA GLU A 250 41.11 22.47 7.81
C GLU A 250 42.63 22.67 7.82
N VAL A 251 43.14 23.40 6.82
CA VAL A 251 44.54 23.80 6.70
C VAL A 251 44.72 25.15 7.36
#